data_AF-A0A955DUQ9-F1
#
_entry.id   AF-A0A955DUQ9-F1
#
_cell.length_a   1.000
_cell.length_b   1.000
_cell.length_c   1.000
_cell.angle_alpha   90.00
_cell.angle_beta   90.00
_cell.angle_gamma   90.00
#
_symmetry.space_group_name_H-M   'P 1'
#
loop_
_entity.id
_entity.type
_entity.pdbx_description
1 polymer ?
#
loop_
_entity_poly.entity_id
_entity_poly.type
_entity_poly.pdbx_seq_one_letter_code
_entity_poly.pdbx_strand_id
1 'polypeptide(L)' 'MAVPEDTYLTFFSLPFTQLAVQRHRVSMIVYDPERMEIVQWIE' A
#
# COMPACT_ATOMS: atom_id res chain seq x y z
N MET A 1 -2.68 7.21 3.12
CA MET A 1 -3.40 6.07 3.74
C MET A 1 -2.38 5.07 4.26
N ALA A 2 -2.51 4.54 5.47
CA ALA A 2 -1.60 3.51 5.97
C ALA A 2 -2.17 2.12 5.70
N VAL A 3 -1.37 1.21 5.14
CA VAL A 3 -1.77 -0.17 4.79
C VAL A 3 -0.72 -1.18 5.28
N PRO A 4 -1.12 -2.34 5.83
CA PRO A 4 -0.18 -3.42 6.16
C PRO A 4 0.55 -3.94 4.92
N GLU A 5 1.79 -4.37 5.09
CA GLU A 5 2.61 -4.93 4.00
C GLU A 5 1.91 -6.11 3.30
N ASP A 6 1.34 -7.05 4.04
CA ASP A 6 0.62 -8.20 3.45
C ASP A 6 -0.56 -7.75 2.57
N THR A 7 -1.34 -6.75 3.03
CA THR A 7 -2.43 -6.17 2.23
C THR A 7 -1.90 -5.48 0.99
N TYR A 8 -0.73 -4.82 1.07
CA TYR A 8 -0.10 -4.19 -0.06
C TYR A 8 0.36 -5.21 -1.11
N LEU A 9 1.01 -6.29 -0.67
CA LEU A 9 1.53 -7.35 -1.53
C LEU A 9 0.42 -8.23 -2.16
N THR A 10 -0.74 -8.34 -1.51
CA THR A 10 -1.86 -9.18 -1.99
C THR A 10 -2.95 -8.38 -2.70
N PHE A 11 -3.63 -7.46 -2.01
CA PHE A 11 -4.78 -6.74 -2.58
C PHE A 11 -4.36 -5.59 -3.49
N PHE A 12 -3.35 -4.81 -3.10
CA PHE A 12 -2.85 -3.68 -3.90
C PHE A 12 -1.89 -4.09 -5.03
N SER A 13 -1.55 -5.37 -5.16
CA SER A 13 -0.86 -5.91 -6.33
C SER A 13 -1.81 -6.24 -7.49
N LEU A 14 -3.14 -6.24 -7.26
CA LEU A 14 -4.13 -6.50 -8.30
C LEU A 14 -4.19 -5.34 -9.33
N PRO A 15 -4.35 -5.63 -10.64
CA PRO A 15 -4.35 -4.59 -11.67
C PRO A 15 -5.41 -3.49 -11.44
N PHE A 16 -6.60 -3.87 -10.96
CA PHE A 16 -7.68 -2.93 -10.69
C PHE A 16 -7.32 -1.93 -9.58
N THR A 17 -6.75 -2.42 -8.48
CA THR A 17 -6.42 -1.60 -7.32
C THR A 17 -5.22 -0.69 -7.61
N GLN A 18 -4.22 -1.18 -8.33
CA GLN A 18 -3.12 -0.35 -8.84
C GLN A 18 -3.63 0.79 -9.72
N LEU A 19 -4.53 0.49 -10.67
CA LEU A 19 -5.10 1.49 -11.56
C LEU A 19 -5.90 2.54 -10.77
N ALA A 20 -6.68 2.12 -9.78
CA ALA A 20 -7.45 3.02 -8.93
C ALA A 20 -6.53 3.93 -8.10
N VAL A 21 -5.50 3.37 -7.45
CA VAL A 21 -4.52 4.14 -6.67
C VAL A 21 -3.83 5.20 -7.53
N GLN A 22 -3.36 4.81 -8.74
CA GLN A 22 -2.72 5.73 -9.67
C GLN A 22 -3.67 6.82 -10.15
N ARG A 23 -4.89 6.45 -10.57
CA ARG A 23 -5.89 7.40 -11.08
C ARG A 23 -6.28 8.44 -10.04
N HIS A 24 -6.37 8.04 -8.77
CA HIS A 24 -6.78 8.91 -7.67
C HIS A 24 -5.61 9.54 -6.91
N ARG A 25 -4.36 9.26 -7.31
CA ARG A 25 -3.13 9.75 -6.64
C ARG A 25 -3.18 9.52 -5.14
N VAL A 26 -3.53 8.29 -4.76
CA VAL A 26 -3.67 7.93 -3.36
C VAL A 26 -2.27 7.70 -2.80
N SER A 27 -1.79 8.64 -2.00
CA SER A 27 -0.53 8.46 -1.28
C SER A 27 -0.72 7.42 -0.16
N MET A 28 0.19 6.45 -0.11
CA MET A 28 0.14 5.31 0.81
C MET A 28 1.41 5.19 1.65
N ILE A 29 1.25 4.68 2.86
CA ILE A 29 2.32 4.29 3.77
C ILE A 29 2.16 2.79 3.98
N VAL A 30 3.15 2.01 3.60
CA VAL A 30 3.19 0.57 3.83
C VAL A 30 3.96 0.32 5.11
N TYR A 31 3.35 -0.43 6.04
CA TYR A 31 3.97 -0.75 7.32
C TYR A 31 3.91 -2.26 7.62
N ASP A 32 4.89 -2.77 8.35
CA ASP A 32 4.91 -4.13 8.86
C ASP A 32 4.30 -4.10 10.29
N PRO A 33 3.12 -4.71 10.51
CA PRO A 33 2.48 -4.74 11.81
C PRO A 33 3.21 -5.60 12.85
N GLU A 34 3.96 -6.63 12.42
CA GLU A 34 4.70 -7.51 13.33
C GLU A 34 5.97 -6.83 13.85
N ARG A 35 6.64 -6.07 12.98
CA ARG A 35 7.87 -5.33 13.31
C ARG A 35 7.64 -3.91 13.79
N MET A 36 6.40 -3.42 13.68
CA MET A 36 6.01 -2.05 14.04
C MET A 36 6.86 -0.98 13.33
N GLU A 37 7.17 -1.20 12.06
CA GLU A 37 8.00 -0.31 11.25
C GLU A 37 7.32 0.12 9.96
N ILE A 38 7.73 1.28 9.45
CA ILE A 38 7.31 1.75 8.13
C ILE A 38 8.26 1.14 7.11
N VAL A 39 7.70 0.39 6.16
CA VAL A 39 8.44 -0.28 5.09
C VAL A 39 8.64 0.66 3.91
N GLN A 40 7.59 1.38 3.49
CA GLN A 40 7.63 2.22 2.30
C GLN A 40 6.66 3.40 2.33
N TRP A 41 7.06 4.48 1.66
CA TRP A 41 6.21 5.62 1.32
C TRP A 41 5.95 5.61 -0.19
N ILE A 42 4.68 5.72 -0.58
CA ILE A 42 4.22 5.72 -1.97
C ILE A 42 3.42 7.00 -2.18
N GLU A 43 3.79 7.80 -3.18
CA GLU A 43 3.17 9.09 -3.48
C GLU A 43 2.08 9.02 -4.56
#